data_AF-A0A2E3DRN3-F1
#
_entry.id   AF-A0A2E3DRN3-F1
#
_cell.length_a   1.000
_cell.length_b   1.000
_cell.length_c   1.000
_cell.angle_alpha   90.00
_cell.angle_beta   90.00
_cell.angle_gamma   90.00
#
_symmetry.space_group_name_H-M   'P 1'
#
loop_
_entity.id
_entity.type
_entity.pdbx_description
1 polymer ?
#
loop_
_entity_poly.entity_id
_entity_poly.type
_entity_poly.pdbx_seq_one_letter_code
_entity_poly.pdbx_strand_id
1 'polypeptide(L)'
;MANWSKNHDLVYAFVCVSFLADGEVDESEKEAMRGNVKVMLPNVSDDEYNQMEAEVIDKFIDLGDEDSRMNQYGVSLVALKDVFTSDDDRYKVVKNLAYIARADDFIHENEMAMVEKAVSSLDMVDKVNLVKTDSTLFVDPTF
;
A
#
# COMPACT_ATOMS: atom_id res chain seq x y z
N MET A 1 -0.17 21.12 7.15
CA MET A 1 0.50 19.81 7.02
C MET A 1 1.98 20.05 6.71
N ALA A 2 2.86 20.03 7.72
CA ALA A 2 4.29 20.40 7.55
C ALA A 2 5.27 19.22 7.71
N ASN A 3 4.80 18.01 8.06
CA ASN A 3 5.66 16.84 8.35
C ASN A 3 5.41 15.63 7.42
N TRP A 4 4.70 15.78 6.30
CA TRP A 4 4.45 14.67 5.39
C TRP A 4 5.76 14.17 4.77
N SER A 5 6.12 12.92 5.07
CA SER A 5 7.35 12.27 4.63
C SER A 5 7.05 11.10 3.69
N LYS A 6 8.09 10.54 3.07
CA LYS A 6 7.93 9.34 2.23
C LYS A 6 7.45 8.10 3.01
N ASN A 7 7.68 8.07 4.32
CA ASN A 7 7.10 7.02 5.17
C ASN A 7 5.58 7.18 5.28
N HIS A 8 5.07 8.42 5.29
CA HIS A 8 3.64 8.69 5.21
C HIS A 8 3.09 8.25 3.85
N ASP A 9 3.83 8.44 2.76
CA ASP A 9 3.42 7.93 1.45
C ASP A 9 3.30 6.40 1.43
N LEU A 10 4.19 5.68 2.12
CA LEU A 10 4.12 4.22 2.24
C LEU A 10 2.88 3.79 3.03
N VAL A 11 2.67 4.39 4.20
CA VAL A 11 1.52 4.10 5.07
C VAL A 11 0.21 4.50 4.38
N TYR A 12 0.18 5.62 3.65
CA TYR A 12 -0.98 6.05 2.87
C TYR A 12 -1.32 5.06 1.76
N ALA A 13 -0.31 4.49 1.08
CA ALA A 13 -0.53 3.46 0.08
C ALA A 13 -1.14 2.19 0.70
N PHE A 14 -0.74 1.82 1.91
CA PHE A 14 -1.31 0.70 2.65
C PHE A 14 -2.76 0.96 3.07
N VAL A 15 -3.05 2.13 3.65
CA VAL A 15 -4.41 2.53 4.06
C VAL A 15 -5.36 2.60 2.87
N CYS A 16 -4.90 3.01 1.68
CA CYS A 16 -5.75 2.98 0.49
C CYS A 16 -6.16 1.56 0.11
N VAL A 17 -5.23 0.61 0.13
CA VAL A 17 -5.53 -0.77 -0.28
C VAL A 17 -6.47 -1.46 0.70
N SER A 18 -6.37 -1.18 2.00
CA SER A 18 -7.34 -1.70 2.98
C SER A 18 -8.66 -0.95 2.92
N PHE A 19 -8.68 0.38 3.06
CA PHE A 19 -9.91 1.13 3.24
C PHE A 19 -10.72 1.39 1.96
N LEU A 20 -10.07 1.71 0.83
CA LEU A 20 -10.80 2.07 -0.40
C LEU A 20 -11.42 0.85 -1.10
N ALA A 21 -11.08 -0.34 -0.65
CA ALA A 21 -11.58 -1.59 -1.19
C ALA A 21 -13.07 -1.78 -0.90
N ASP A 22 -13.44 -1.69 0.39
CA ASP A 22 -14.75 -2.06 0.90
C ASP A 22 -15.34 -1.01 1.87
N GLY A 23 -14.57 0.04 2.21
CA GLY A 23 -14.99 1.13 3.09
C GLY A 23 -14.80 0.86 4.59
N GLU A 24 -14.20 -0.27 4.96
CA GLU A 24 -13.84 -0.62 6.32
C GLU A 24 -12.35 -1.02 6.40
N VAL A 25 -11.82 -1.18 7.61
CA VAL A 25 -10.49 -1.79 7.79
C VAL A 25 -10.61 -2.75 8.94
N ASP A 26 -10.44 -4.03 8.62
CA ASP A 26 -10.56 -5.10 9.60
C ASP A 26 -9.30 -5.17 10.50
N GLU A 27 -9.29 -6.07 11.48
CA GLU A 27 -8.12 -6.21 12.35
C GLU A 27 -6.96 -6.93 11.65
N SER A 28 -7.24 -7.84 10.72
CA SER A 28 -6.23 -8.62 10.01
C SER A 28 -5.40 -7.75 9.04
N GLU A 29 -6.04 -6.80 8.38
CA GLU A 29 -5.47 -5.77 7.54
C GLU A 29 -4.64 -4.79 8.36
N LYS A 30 -5.10 -4.35 9.53
CA LYS A 30 -4.27 -3.52 10.44
C LYS A 30 -3.00 -4.24 10.85
N GLU A 31 -3.12 -5.50 11.23
CA GLU A 31 -1.96 -6.33 11.57
C GLU A 31 -1.02 -6.49 10.35
N ALA A 32 -1.57 -6.71 9.15
CA ALA A 32 -0.82 -6.81 7.91
C ALA A 32 -0.08 -5.51 7.56
N MET A 33 -0.76 -4.35 7.66
CA MET A 33 -0.16 -3.03 7.44
C MET A 33 0.99 -2.78 8.41
N ARG A 34 0.76 -2.98 9.72
CA ARG A 34 1.78 -2.79 10.75
C ARG A 34 2.97 -3.74 10.56
N GLY A 35 2.71 -5.00 10.24
CA GLY A 35 3.75 -5.99 9.93
C GLY A 35 4.61 -5.57 8.74
N ASN A 36 3.97 -5.12 7.66
CA ASN A 36 4.66 -4.66 6.46
C ASN A 36 5.49 -3.39 6.69
N VAL A 37 5.00 -2.45 7.50
CA VAL A 37 5.79 -1.26 7.87
C VAL A 37 7.03 -1.65 8.66
N LYS A 38 6.95 -2.59 9.60
CA LYS A 38 8.15 -3.06 10.33
C LYS A 38 9.19 -3.70 9.42
N VAL A 39 8.76 -4.37 8.35
CA VAL A 39 9.67 -4.95 7.35
C VAL A 39 10.32 -3.88 6.48
N MET A 40 9.54 -2.89 6.04
CA MET A 40 10.02 -1.85 5.12
C MET A 40 10.79 -0.72 5.82
N LEU A 41 10.41 -0.42 7.06
CA LEU A 41 10.92 0.67 7.89
C LEU A 41 11.34 0.14 9.27
N PRO A 42 12.37 -0.73 9.36
CA PRO A 42 12.72 -1.43 10.60
C PRO A 42 13.21 -0.51 11.73
N ASN A 43 13.56 0.73 11.41
CA ASN A 43 14.00 1.73 12.38
C ASN A 43 12.87 2.60 12.93
N VAL A 44 11.64 2.45 12.42
CA VAL A 44 10.47 3.17 12.91
C VAL A 44 9.94 2.44 14.15
N SER A 45 9.85 3.17 15.26
CA SER A 45 9.23 2.67 16.49
C SER A 45 7.71 2.54 16.36
N ASP A 46 7.10 1.77 17.27
CA ASP A 46 5.63 1.64 17.29
C ASP A 46 4.95 2.99 17.51
N ASP A 47 5.51 3.88 18.34
CA ASP A 47 4.97 5.21 18.59
C ASP A 47 5.03 6.10 17.33
N GLU A 48 6.15 6.06 16.60
CA GLU A 48 6.29 6.77 15.33
C GLU A 48 5.33 6.23 14.26
N TYR A 49 5.14 4.90 14.20
CA TYR A 49 4.16 4.30 13.30
C TYR A 49 2.74 4.76 13.63
N ASN A 50 2.32 4.66 14.89
CA ASN A 50 0.98 5.07 15.33
C ASN A 50 0.72 6.55 15.04
N GLN A 51 1.74 7.41 15.21
CA GLN A 51 1.63 8.82 14.85
C GLN A 51 1.45 9.00 13.34
N MET A 52 2.28 8.35 12.51
CA MET A 52 2.14 8.44 11.05
C MET A 52 0.80 7.91 10.56
N GLU A 53 0.33 6.80 11.12
CA GLU A 53 -0.97 6.20 10.81
C GLU A 53 -2.12 7.18 11.11
N ALA A 54 -2.10 7.82 12.28
CA ALA A 54 -3.09 8.85 12.62
C ALA A 54 -3.07 10.04 11.64
N GLU A 55 -1.89 10.55 11.30
CA GLU A 55 -1.73 11.66 10.34
C GLU A 55 -2.18 11.27 8.91
N VAL A 56 -1.96 10.02 8.53
CA VAL A 56 -2.43 9.44 7.25
C VAL A 56 -3.94 9.32 7.22
N ILE A 57 -4.55 8.82 8.30
CA ILE A 57 -6.01 8.70 8.44
C ILE A 57 -6.66 10.08 8.40
N ASP A 58 -6.12 11.06 9.12
CA ASP A 58 -6.63 12.44 9.11
C ASP A 58 -6.63 13.00 7.68
N LYS A 59 -5.51 12.83 6.94
CA LYS A 59 -5.44 13.26 5.54
C LYS A 59 -6.44 12.50 4.66
N PHE A 60 -6.59 11.20 4.87
CA PHE A 60 -7.53 10.37 4.13
C PHE A 60 -8.98 10.84 4.31
N ILE A 61 -9.35 11.19 5.55
CA ILE A 61 -10.65 11.78 5.90
C ILE A 61 -10.80 13.16 5.26
N ASP A 62 -9.79 14.03 5.38
CA ASP A 62 -9.78 15.40 4.84
C ASP A 62 -9.97 15.45 3.32
N LEU A 63 -9.46 14.46 2.59
CA LEU A 63 -9.63 14.37 1.13
C LEU A 63 -11.09 14.15 0.72
N GLY A 64 -11.94 13.62 1.61
CA GLY A 64 -13.38 13.58 1.49
C GLY A 64 -13.94 12.56 0.49
N ASP A 65 -13.46 12.58 -0.75
CA ASP A 65 -13.96 11.76 -1.86
C ASP A 65 -12.91 10.75 -2.40
N GLU A 66 -13.43 9.73 -3.06
CA GLU A 66 -12.63 8.62 -3.61
C GLU A 66 -11.65 9.09 -4.68
N ASP A 67 -12.04 10.01 -5.57
CA ASP A 67 -11.19 10.53 -6.63
C ASP A 67 -9.95 11.23 -6.05
N SER A 68 -10.14 12.06 -5.03
CA SER A 68 -9.09 12.77 -4.32
C SER A 68 -8.15 11.82 -3.59
N ARG A 69 -8.69 10.76 -2.97
CA ARG A 69 -7.91 9.70 -2.33
C ARG A 69 -7.11 8.88 -3.33
N MET A 70 -7.70 8.51 -4.46
CA MET A 70 -7.05 7.78 -5.54
C MET A 70 -5.99 8.59 -6.28
N ASN A 71 -6.16 9.92 -6.33
CA ASN A 71 -5.14 10.82 -6.81
C ASN A 71 -3.96 10.88 -5.84
N GLN A 72 -4.21 11.08 -4.54
CA GLN A 72 -3.16 11.05 -3.53
C GLN A 72 -2.44 9.70 -3.48
N TYR A 73 -3.15 8.58 -3.67
CA TYR A 73 -2.56 7.25 -3.78
C TYR A 73 -1.53 7.19 -4.93
N GLY A 74 -1.89 7.71 -6.10
CA GLY A 74 -0.96 7.82 -7.25
C GLY A 74 0.25 8.69 -6.95
N VAL A 75 0.05 9.85 -6.30
CA VAL A 75 1.14 10.73 -5.86
C VAL A 75 2.09 10.01 -4.90
N SER A 76 1.54 9.26 -3.93
CA SER A 76 2.33 8.50 -2.97
C SER A 76 3.10 7.37 -3.65
N LEU A 77 2.52 6.63 -4.61
CA LEU A 77 3.25 5.61 -5.36
C LEU A 77 4.43 6.18 -6.16
N VAL A 78 4.23 7.31 -6.84
CA VAL A 78 5.32 8.03 -7.53
C VAL A 78 6.39 8.47 -6.53
N ALA A 79 5.98 8.95 -5.35
CA ALA A 79 6.91 9.36 -4.32
C ALA A 79 7.76 8.18 -3.80
N LEU A 80 7.19 6.98 -3.67
CA LEU A 80 7.89 5.77 -3.25
C LEU A 80 8.88 5.27 -4.31
N LYS A 81 8.61 5.50 -5.59
CA LYS A 81 9.55 5.19 -6.68
C LYS A 81 10.89 5.90 -6.55
N ASP A 82 10.89 7.13 -6.01
CA ASP A 82 12.12 7.90 -5.74
C ASP A 82 12.93 7.34 -4.57
N VAL A 83 12.27 6.64 -3.64
CA VAL A 83 12.88 6.06 -2.43
C VAL A 83 13.41 4.67 -2.71
N PHE A 84 12.60 3.84 -3.34
CA PHE A 84 12.94 2.47 -3.69
C PHE A 84 13.53 2.44 -5.09
N THR A 85 14.86 2.53 -5.15
CA THR A 85 15.59 2.67 -6.42
C THR A 85 15.91 1.34 -7.09
N SER A 86 15.80 0.22 -6.36
CA SER A 86 16.01 -1.13 -6.89
C SER A 86 14.69 -1.83 -7.23
N ASP A 87 14.74 -2.76 -8.18
CA ASP A 87 13.60 -3.60 -8.53
C ASP A 87 13.19 -4.51 -7.37
N ASP A 88 14.14 -4.96 -6.55
CA ASP A 88 13.85 -5.77 -5.35
C ASP A 88 13.04 -4.98 -4.31
N ASP A 89 13.38 -3.72 -4.08
CA ASP A 89 12.65 -2.89 -3.12
C ASP A 89 11.25 -2.53 -3.62
N ARG A 90 11.11 -2.23 -4.91
CA ARG A 90 9.81 -1.98 -5.55
C ARG A 90 8.93 -3.23 -5.56
N TYR A 91 9.53 -4.39 -5.82
CA TYR A 91 8.86 -5.69 -5.70
C TYR A 91 8.34 -5.93 -4.27
N LYS A 92 9.13 -5.62 -3.22
CA LYS A 92 8.66 -5.71 -1.83
C LYS A 92 7.44 -4.83 -1.58
N VAL A 93 7.41 -3.60 -2.11
CA VAL A 93 6.23 -2.73 -1.99
C VAL A 93 5.00 -3.38 -2.64
N VAL A 94 5.11 -3.85 -3.89
CA VAL A 94 4.00 -4.52 -4.59
C VAL A 94 3.53 -5.75 -3.82
N LYS A 95 4.46 -6.57 -3.34
CA LYS A 95 4.16 -7.77 -2.56
C LYS A 95 3.44 -7.44 -1.25
N ASN A 96 3.83 -6.36 -0.58
CA ASN A 96 3.18 -5.93 0.66
C ASN A 96 1.76 -5.43 0.41
N LEU A 97 1.53 -4.68 -0.67
CA LEU A 97 0.19 -4.26 -1.08
C LEU A 97 -0.70 -5.47 -1.40
N ALA A 98 -0.18 -6.44 -2.15
CA ALA A 98 -0.89 -7.69 -2.43
C ALA A 98 -1.15 -8.55 -1.18
N TYR A 99 -0.28 -8.44 -0.16
CA TYR A 99 -0.46 -9.10 1.13
C TYR A 99 -1.58 -8.47 1.97
N ILE A 100 -1.71 -7.14 1.93
CA ILE A 100 -2.79 -6.42 2.61
C ILE A 100 -4.12 -6.72 1.91
N ALA A 101 -4.16 -6.62 0.58
CA ALA A 101 -5.35 -6.91 -0.24
C ALA A 101 -5.92 -8.34 -0.10
N ARG A 102 -5.22 -9.24 0.60
CA ARG A 102 -5.64 -10.64 0.83
C ARG A 102 -5.71 -10.99 2.31
N ALA A 103 -5.57 -9.99 3.18
CA ALA A 103 -5.65 -10.21 4.62
C ALA A 103 -7.05 -10.75 4.97
N ASP A 104 -8.05 -10.23 4.27
CA ASP A 104 -9.40 -10.78 4.23
C ASP A 104 -9.46 -11.96 3.26
N ASP A 105 -10.22 -13.01 3.61
CA ASP A 105 -10.29 -14.29 2.90
C ASP A 105 -10.66 -14.18 1.39
N PHE A 106 -11.05 -12.98 0.92
CA PHE A 106 -11.43 -12.69 -0.46
C PHE A 106 -10.78 -11.39 -0.95
N ILE A 107 -10.41 -11.38 -2.23
CA ILE A 107 -9.83 -10.21 -2.90
C ILE A 107 -10.85 -9.56 -3.82
N HIS A 108 -11.25 -8.34 -3.51
CA HIS A 108 -12.18 -7.53 -4.27
C HIS A 108 -11.57 -7.01 -5.59
N GLU A 109 -12.41 -6.62 -6.55
CA GLU A 109 -11.95 -6.07 -7.83
C GLU A 109 -11.21 -4.73 -7.65
N ASN A 110 -11.64 -3.92 -6.68
CA ASN A 110 -11.03 -2.63 -6.37
C ASN A 110 -9.61 -2.77 -5.80
N GLU A 111 -9.38 -3.72 -4.89
CA GLU A 111 -8.06 -4.03 -4.34
C GLU A 111 -7.10 -4.47 -5.44
N MET A 112 -7.57 -5.35 -6.32
CA MET A 112 -6.79 -5.81 -7.46
C MET A 112 -6.40 -4.63 -8.37
N ALA A 113 -7.35 -3.75 -8.69
CA ALA A 113 -7.09 -2.56 -9.50
C ALA A 113 -6.06 -1.61 -8.83
N MET A 114 -6.07 -1.51 -7.50
CA MET A 114 -5.07 -0.72 -6.76
C MET A 114 -3.68 -1.36 -6.83
N VAL A 115 -3.58 -2.69 -6.66
CA VAL A 115 -2.31 -3.41 -6.80
C VAL A 115 -1.77 -3.30 -8.23
N GLU A 116 -2.61 -3.44 -9.25
CA GLU A 116 -2.22 -3.24 -10.66
C GLU A 116 -1.73 -1.81 -10.91
N LYS A 117 -2.40 -0.80 -10.34
CA LYS A 117 -1.95 0.59 -10.39
C LYS A 117 -0.59 0.79 -9.71
N ALA A 118 -0.33 0.11 -8.60
CA ALA A 118 0.98 0.12 -7.95
C ALA A 118 2.06 -0.52 -8.81
N VAL A 119 1.78 -1.68 -9.43
CA VAL A 119 2.69 -2.35 -10.38
C VAL A 119 3.06 -1.39 -11.53
N SER A 120 2.08 -0.70 -12.10
CA SER A 120 2.33 0.29 -13.14
C SER A 120 3.15 1.48 -12.65
N SER A 121 2.81 2.04 -11.48
CA SER A 121 3.43 3.27 -10.98
C SER A 121 4.87 3.06 -10.52
N LEU A 122 5.21 1.84 -10.10
CA LEU A 122 6.54 1.44 -9.64
C LEU A 122 7.42 0.85 -10.75
N ASP A 123 7.00 0.91 -12.03
CA ASP A 123 7.69 0.33 -13.19
C ASP A 123 7.93 -1.20 -13.08
N MET A 124 6.95 -1.93 -12.52
CA MET A 124 7.05 -3.38 -12.29
C MET A 124 6.26 -4.22 -13.30
N VAL A 125 5.57 -3.62 -14.27
CA VAL A 125 4.65 -4.32 -15.21
C VAL A 125 5.26 -5.54 -15.89
N ASP A 126 6.49 -5.44 -16.39
CA ASP A 126 7.17 -6.55 -17.08
C ASP A 126 8.04 -7.39 -16.12
N LYS A 127 8.04 -7.05 -14.83
CA LYS A 127 8.92 -7.58 -13.78
C LYS A 127 8.20 -8.41 -12.74
N VAL A 128 6.87 -8.32 -12.68
CA VAL A 128 6.04 -9.11 -11.79
C VAL A 128 4.85 -9.68 -12.54
N ASN A 129 4.51 -10.93 -12.23
CA ASN A 129 3.24 -11.52 -12.62
C ASN A 129 2.31 -11.53 -11.41
N LEU A 130 1.13 -10.93 -11.58
CA LEU A 130 0.04 -11.03 -10.62
C LEU A 130 -0.81 -12.25 -10.96
N VAL A 131 -0.86 -13.22 -10.06
CA VAL A 131 -1.68 -14.43 -10.23
C VAL A 131 -2.76 -14.43 -9.16
N LYS A 132 -4.00 -14.16 -9.59
CA LYS A 132 -5.19 -14.24 -8.75
C LYS A 132 -5.77 -15.65 -8.77
N THR A 133 -6.02 -16.22 -7.61
CA THR A 133 -6.87 -17.40 -7.39
C THR A 133 -8.14 -16.96 -6.67
N ASP A 134 -9.06 -17.90 -6.43
CA ASP A 134 -10.33 -17.63 -5.75
C ASP A 134 -10.16 -17.04 -4.34
N SER A 135 -8.99 -17.22 -3.70
CA SER A 135 -8.72 -16.78 -2.33
C SER A 135 -7.31 -16.21 -2.12
N THR A 136 -6.54 -15.92 -3.18
CA THR A 136 -5.14 -15.48 -3.01
C THR A 136 -4.64 -14.66 -4.20
N LEU A 137 -3.81 -13.66 -3.93
CA LEU A 137 -3.01 -12.94 -4.92
C LEU A 137 -1.54 -13.28 -4.69
N PHE A 138 -0.92 -13.86 -5.72
CA PHE A 138 0.52 -14.10 -5.76
C PHE A 138 1.20 -13.05 -6.63
N VAL A 139 2.38 -12.63 -6.19
CA VAL A 139 3.26 -11.71 -6.93
C VAL A 139 4.54 -12.48 -7.22
N ASP A 140 4.69 -12.92 -8.47
CA ASP A 140 5.86 -13.70 -8.89
C ASP A 140 6.85 -12.79 -9.63
N PRO A 141 8.10 -12.64 -9.15
CA PRO A 141 9.12 -11.86 -9.84
C PRO A 141 9.60 -12.59 -11.10
N THR A 142 9.93 -11.84 -12.14
CA THR A 142 10.43 -12.37 -13.43
C THR A 142 11.91 -12.04 -13.70
N PHE A 143 12.62 -11.50 -12.69
CA PHE A 143 13.99 -11.00 -12.77
C PHE A 143 14.94 -11.66 -11.76
#